data_AF-A0A6J6H6N1-F1
#
_entry.id   AF-A0A6J6H6N1-F1
#
_cell.length_a   1.000
_cell.length_b   1.000
_cell.length_c   1.000
_cell.angle_alpha   90.00
_cell.angle_beta   90.00
_cell.angle_gamma   90.00
#
_symmetry.space_group_name_H-M   'P 1'
#
loop_
_entity.id
_entity.type
_entity.pdbx_description
1 polymer ?
#
loop_
_entity_poly.entity_id
_entity_poly.type
_entity_poly.pdbx_seq_one_letter_code
_entity_poly.pdbx_strand_id
1 'polypeptide(L)' 'MISAINKFDPEGIPVPYVMSGGTDNKALSELGIVGYGFSPLRLPADLDFFALFHGVDERVPVAGLVFGVNVLKELLETC' A
#
# COMPACT_ATOMS: atom_id res chain seq x y z
N MET A 1 -2.34 -10.17 5.38
CA MET A 1 -2.75 -8.90 4.73
C MET A 1 -4.19 -8.50 5.06
N ILE A 2 -5.20 -9.24 4.60
CA ILE A 2 -6.63 -8.88 4.80
C ILE A 2 -6.98 -8.65 6.27
N SER A 3 -6.59 -9.57 7.15
CA SER A 3 -6.83 -9.44 8.60
C SER A 3 -6.24 -8.14 9.18
N ALA A 4 -5.01 -7.80 8.78
CA ALA A 4 -4.34 -6.58 9.22
C ALA A 4 -5.08 -5.31 8.73
N ILE A 5 -5.60 -5.29 7.50
CA ILE A 5 -6.42 -4.17 7.00
C ILE A 5 -7.71 -4.06 7.82
N ASN A 6 -8.47 -5.15 7.95
CA ASN A 6 -9.78 -5.17 8.60
C ASN A 6 -9.72 -4.75 10.08
N LYS A 7 -8.57 -4.97 10.76
CA LYS A 7 -8.37 -4.52 12.14
C LYS A 7 -8.43 -2.99 12.29
N PHE A 8 -7.96 -2.25 11.29
CA PHE A 8 -7.91 -0.78 11.33
C PHE A 8 -8.97 -0.12 10.44
N ASP A 9 -9.49 -0.85 9.45
CA ASP A 9 -10.57 -0.43 8.56
C ASP A 9 -11.52 -1.62 8.28
N PRO A 10 -12.55 -1.83 9.12
CA PRO A 10 -13.47 -2.96 8.98
C PRO A 10 -14.28 -2.98 7.68
N GLU A 11 -14.40 -1.83 7.02
CA GLU A 11 -15.09 -1.67 5.73
C GLU A 11 -14.11 -1.76 4.54
N GLY A 12 -12.81 -1.85 4.80
CA GLY A 12 -11.76 -1.90 3.79
C GLY A 12 -11.76 -3.21 3.00
N ILE A 13 -12.14 -3.14 1.72
CA ILE A 13 -12.17 -4.31 0.82
C ILE A 13 -10.87 -4.35 -0.01
N PRO A 14 -10.04 -5.40 0.13
CA PRO A 14 -8.86 -5.58 -0.72
C PRO A 14 -9.27 -5.90 -2.16
N VAL A 15 -8.74 -5.16 -3.12
CA VAL A 15 -9.00 -5.37 -4.56
C VAL A 15 -7.69 -5.68 -5.28
N PRO A 16 -7.64 -6.70 -6.16
CA PRO A 16 -6.48 -6.94 -7.00
C PRO A 16 -6.19 -5.73 -7.90
N TYR A 17 -4.95 -5.23 -7.84
CA TYR A 17 -4.50 -4.10 -8.61
C TYR A 17 -3.17 -4.43 -9.31
N VAL A 18 -3.09 -4.14 -10.61
CA VAL A 18 -1.84 -4.24 -11.37
C VAL A 18 -1.25 -2.85 -11.49
N MET A 19 -0.12 -2.64 -10.81
CA MET A 19 0.62 -1.39 -10.89
C MET A 19 1.31 -1.28 -12.26
N SER A 20 1.10 -0.17 -12.96
CA SER A 20 1.71 0.10 -14.27
C SER A 20 3.19 0.48 -14.19
N GLY A 21 3.65 0.94 -13.02
CA GLY A 21 5.05 1.24 -12.75
C GLY A 21 5.93 0.00 -12.61
N GLY A 22 7.22 0.14 -12.93
CA GLY A 22 8.20 -0.90 -12.65
C GLY A 22 8.50 -1.00 -11.15
N THR A 23 8.47 -2.21 -10.60
CA THR A 23 8.83 -2.48 -9.20
C THR A 23 10.05 -3.41 -9.13
N ASP A 24 10.70 -3.43 -7.98
CA ASP A 24 11.76 -4.40 -7.62
C ASP A 24 11.29 -5.85 -7.79
N ASN A 25 9.99 -6.11 -7.58
CA ASN A 25 9.36 -7.42 -7.76
C ASN A 25 9.56 -7.99 -9.16
N LYS A 26 9.79 -7.15 -10.18
CA LYS A 26 10.16 -7.63 -11.53
C LYS A 26 11.43 -8.47 -11.48
N ALA A 27 12.50 -7.95 -10.88
CA ALA A 27 13.78 -8.66 -10.78
C ALA A 27 13.68 -9.84 -9.80
N LEU A 28 12.96 -9.68 -8.68
CA LEU A 28 12.75 -10.76 -7.71
C LEU A 28 12.00 -11.95 -8.34
N SER A 29 11.05 -11.68 -9.24
CA SER A 29 10.30 -12.74 -9.94
C SER A 29 11.19 -13.62 -10.83
N GLU A 30 12.24 -13.07 -11.43
CA GLU A 30 13.21 -13.83 -12.24
C GLU A 30 14.02 -14.82 -11.38
N LEU A 31 14.12 -14.55 -10.08
CA LEU A 31 14.72 -15.46 -9.09
C LEU A 31 13.71 -16.48 -8.52
N GLY A 32 12.47 -16.49 -9.00
CA GLY A 32 11.41 -17.37 -8.51
C GLY A 32 10.74 -16.91 -7.21
N ILE A 33 10.97 -15.66 -6.78
CA ILE A 33 10.33 -15.11 -5.57
C ILE A 33 8.96 -14.55 -5.95
N VAL A 34 7.91 -15.07 -5.31
CA VAL A 34 6.54 -14.56 -5.46
C VAL A 34 6.30 -13.42 -4.47
N GLY A 35 6.36 -12.18 -4.95
CA GLY A 35 6.05 -10.99 -4.15
C GLY A 35 4.75 -10.30 -4.57
N TYR A 36 4.15 -9.58 -3.63
CA TYR A 36 2.99 -8.72 -3.84
C TYR A 36 3.31 -7.35 -3.26
N GLY A 37 3.02 -6.29 -4.02
CA GLY A 37 3.16 -4.93 -3.52
C GLY A 37 2.19 -4.65 -2.38
N PHE A 38 2.69 -4.04 -1.30
CA PHE A 38 1.86 -3.66 -0.16
C PHE A 38 2.27 -2.28 0.36
N SER A 39 1.35 -1.32 0.27
CA SER A 39 1.55 0.05 0.74
C SER A 39 0.22 0.57 1.33
N PRO A 40 -0.07 0.29 2.62
CA PRO A 40 -1.38 0.54 3.23
C PRO A 40 -1.60 2.02 3.57
N LEU A 41 -1.41 2.91 2.60
CA LEU A 41 -1.59 4.34 2.77
C LEU A 41 -3.09 4.69 2.68
N ARG A 42 -3.65 5.24 3.75
CA ARG A 42 -5.03 5.73 3.74
C ARG A 42 -5.11 7.11 3.10
N LEU A 43 -5.90 7.22 2.04
CA LEU A 43 -6.03 8.44 1.23
C LEU A 43 -7.42 9.07 1.41
N PRO A 44 -7.54 10.41 1.37
CA PRO A 44 -8.82 11.11 1.23
C PRO A 44 -9.45 10.79 -0.13
N ALA A 45 -10.78 10.79 -0.20
CA ALA A 45 -11.51 10.45 -1.42
C ALA A 45 -11.30 11.46 -2.57
N ASP A 46 -10.92 12.69 -2.24
CA ASP A 46 -10.74 13.82 -3.15
C ASP A 46 -9.27 14.06 -3.55
N LEU A 47 -8.33 13.27 -3.02
CA LEU A 47 -6.92 13.39 -3.37
C LEU A 47 -6.63 12.67 -4.69
N ASP A 48 -6.19 13.40 -5.71
CA ASP A 48 -5.68 12.82 -6.95
C ASP A 48 -4.30 12.18 -6.71
N PHE A 49 -4.31 10.98 -6.18
CA PHE A 49 -3.11 10.26 -5.78
C PHE A 49 -2.24 9.84 -6.98
N PHE A 50 -2.87 9.50 -8.11
CA PHE A 50 -2.13 9.09 -9.30
C PHE A 50 -1.31 10.23 -9.92
N ALA A 51 -1.82 11.47 -9.87
CA ALA A 51 -1.08 12.64 -10.32
C ALA A 51 0.15 12.97 -9.46
N LEU A 52 0.22 12.45 -8.22
CA LEU A 52 1.33 12.73 -7.31
C LEU A 52 2.55 11.84 -7.52
N PHE A 53 2.41 10.67 -8.18
CA PHE A 53 3.55 9.79 -8.41
C PHE A 53 4.63 10.47 -9.25
N HIS A 54 5.79 10.77 -8.63
CA HIS A 54 6.89 11.53 -9.23
C HIS A 54 6.48 12.92 -9.74
N GLY A 55 5.37 13.45 -9.21
CA GLY A 55 4.84 14.76 -9.54
C GLY A 55 5.52 15.89 -8.76
N VAL A 56 5.19 17.13 -9.14
CA VAL A 56 5.59 18.29 -8.34
C VAL A 56 4.84 18.27 -7.01
N ASP A 57 5.57 18.47 -5.91
CA ASP A 57 5.01 18.50 -4.55
C ASP A 57 4.29 17.18 -4.17
N GLU A 58 4.87 16.04 -4.58
CA GLU A 58 4.45 14.72 -4.12
C GLU A 58 4.36 14.67 -2.59
N ARG A 59 3.18 14.29 -2.08
CA ARG A 59 2.89 14.33 -0.64
C ARG A 59 1.78 13.37 -0.27
N VAL A 60 1.69 13.08 1.02
CA VAL A 60 0.66 12.24 1.61
C VAL A 60 0.15 12.85 2.92
N PRO A 61 -1.08 12.58 3.35
CA PRO A 61 -1.54 13.01 4.66
C PRO A 61 -0.78 12.28 5.78
N VAL A 62 -0.33 13.03 6.79
CA VAL A 62 0.37 12.46 7.96
C VAL A 62 -0.49 11.40 8.65
N ALA A 63 -1.79 11.63 8.81
CA ALA A 63 -2.71 10.65 9.38
C ALA A 63 -2.77 9.35 8.55
N GLY A 64 -2.68 9.45 7.21
CA GLY A 64 -2.63 8.31 6.31
C GLY A 64 -1.34 7.51 6.46
N LEU A 65 -0.21 8.20 6.64
CA LEU A 65 1.08 7.57 6.92
C LEU A 65 1.07 6.83 8.26
N VAL A 66 0.56 7.45 9.33
CA VAL A 66 0.43 6.83 10.65
C VAL A 66 -0.45 5.59 10.59
N PHE A 67 -1.58 5.65 9.88
CA PHE A 67 -2.42 4.48 9.63
C PHE A 67 -1.63 3.36 8.96
N GLY A 68 -0.92 3.67 7.88
CA GLY A 68 -0.15 2.66 7.12
C GLY A 68 0.96 1.99 7.92
N VAL A 69 1.68 2.75 8.75
CA VAL A 69 2.70 2.19 9.66
C VAL A 69 2.08 1.19 10.63
N ASN A 70 0.92 1.51 11.22
CA ASN A 70 0.26 0.61 12.16
C ASN A 70 -0.27 -0.66 11.48
N VAL A 71 -0.83 -0.55 10.27
CA VAL A 71 -1.28 -1.71 9.49
C VAL A 71 -0.09 -2.58 9.07
N LEU A 72 1.02 -1.98 8.63
CA LEU A 72 2.24 -2.72 8.27
C LEU A 72 2.84 -3.43 9.49
N LYS A 73 2.88 -2.75 10.65
CA LYS A 73 3.32 -3.35 11.91
C LYS A 73 2.48 -4.57 12.27
N GLU A 74 1.15 -4.44 12.23
CA GLU A 74 0.25 -5.56 12.50
C GLU A 74 0.48 -6.73 11.54
N LEU A 75 0.64 -6.45 10.24
CA LEU A 75 0.92 -7.46 9.24
C LEU A 75 2.19 -8.26 9.60
N LEU A 76 3.26 -7.59 10.01
CA LEU A 76 4.54 -8.22 10.33
C LEU A 76 4.55 -8.95 11.68
N GLU A 77 3.75 -8.50 12.64
CA GLU A 77 3.72 -9.09 13.99
C GLU A 77 2.75 -10.28 14.11
N THR A 78 1.80 -10.43 13.19
CA THR A 78 0.69 -11.40 13.32
C THR A 78 0.54 -12.37 12.15
N CYS A 79 1.42 -12.31 11.15
CA CYS A 79 1.45 -13.24 10.01
C CYS A 79 2.73 -14.08 9.99
#